data_AF-A0A2S4UAY6-F1
#
_entry.id   AF-A0A2S4UAY6-F1
#
_cell.length_a   1.000
_cell.length_b   1.000
_cell.length_c   1.000
_cell.angle_alpha   90.00
_cell.angle_beta   90.00
_cell.angle_gamma   90.00
#
_symmetry.space_group_name_H-M   'P 1'
#
loop_
_entity.id
_entity.type
_entity.pdbx_description
1 polymer ?
#
loop_
_entity_poly.entity_id
_entity_poly.type
_entity_poly.pdbx_seq_one_letter_code
_entity_poly.pdbx_strand_id
1 'polypeptide(L)'
;MDALAITPVCLRVVFNLDNMLGYVPLHNSDPNVMSEKKREADNNFPPAYALTGPQNAASTPQGHQATMCITKKTGKHRLHGELENLAVALVERFQQYFNRQIDAVHSEFRPRGHFKLSAARRMTVAYQNGYSLEQLEKLIGGEVINGQMVFLHAELEAHVKTQPFLNYLEEVQLASGRGGTQEQTLQKRKAARARRLENAAQKARKAEETSIKAAELAKNRPEPTRRSQRTIEHKRKKDEEQQERNKRVKWTNSTNFTH
;
A
#
# COMPACT_ATOMS: atom_id res chain seq x y z
N MET A 1 3.23 11.99 35.78
CA MET A 1 3.45 12.29 34.35
C MET A 1 2.54 11.38 33.54
N ASP A 2 2.16 11.79 32.34
CA ASP A 2 1.45 10.90 31.40
C ASP A 2 2.41 9.82 30.87
N ALA A 3 1.96 8.57 30.81
CA ALA A 3 2.74 7.46 30.26
C ALA A 3 3.02 7.63 28.76
N LEU A 4 2.08 8.23 28.02
CA LEU A 4 2.23 8.55 26.59
C LEU A 4 3.32 9.60 26.33
N ALA A 5 3.64 10.43 27.33
CA ALA A 5 4.67 11.46 27.24
C ALA A 5 6.10 10.95 27.56
N ILE A 6 6.23 9.75 28.13
CA ILE A 6 7.52 9.16 28.55
C ILE A 6 7.86 7.83 27.86
N THR A 7 6.93 7.23 27.10
CA THR A 7 7.19 5.96 26.41
C THR A 7 8.25 6.09 25.30
N PRO A 8 9.25 5.19 25.24
CA PRO A 8 10.24 5.13 24.16
C PRO A 8 9.73 4.33 22.94
N VAL A 9 8.46 3.91 22.95
CA VAL A 9 7.83 3.10 21.91
C VAL A 9 7.05 4.01 20.96
N CYS A 10 6.98 3.65 19.66
CA CYS A 10 6.26 4.46 18.68
C CYS A 10 4.74 4.47 18.95
N LEU A 11 4.13 5.66 18.90
CA LEU A 11 2.74 5.87 19.31
C LEU A 11 1.70 4.97 18.61
N ARG A 12 1.96 4.52 17.37
CA ARG A 12 1.10 3.56 16.66
C ARG A 12 1.01 2.22 17.40
N VAL A 13 2.15 1.65 17.78
CA VAL A 13 2.24 0.40 18.57
C VAL A 13 1.68 0.64 19.98
N VAL A 14 1.97 1.80 20.59
CA VAL A 14 1.43 2.16 21.91
C VAL A 14 -0.09 2.18 21.90
N PHE A 15 -0.74 2.91 20.99
CA PHE A 15 -2.21 2.97 20.92
C PHE A 15 -2.83 1.61 20.58
N ASN A 16 -2.19 0.77 19.77
CA ASN A 16 -2.71 -0.58 19.51
C ASN A 16 -2.64 -1.47 20.76
N LEU A 17 -1.57 -1.38 21.55
CA LEU A 17 -1.43 -2.13 22.80
C LEU A 17 -2.31 -1.57 23.93
N ASP A 18 -2.49 -0.26 24.00
CA ASP A 18 -3.42 0.38 24.94
C ASP A 18 -4.87 -0.03 24.63
N ASN A 19 -5.27 -0.02 23.36
CA ASN A 19 -6.60 -0.47 22.92
C ASN A 19 -6.85 -1.98 23.07
N MET A 20 -5.83 -2.85 22.99
CA MET A 20 -6.01 -4.31 23.09
C MET A 20 -5.71 -4.89 24.48
N LEU A 21 -4.80 -4.27 25.25
CA LEU A 21 -4.29 -4.80 26.52
C LEU A 21 -4.42 -3.81 27.70
N GLY A 22 -4.88 -2.57 27.45
CA GLY A 22 -5.16 -1.59 28.50
C GLY A 22 -3.92 -0.99 29.18
N TYR A 23 -2.76 -0.95 28.50
CA TYR A 23 -1.55 -0.32 29.05
C TYR A 23 -0.63 0.31 28.00
N VAL A 24 0.08 1.36 28.44
CA VAL A 24 1.15 2.02 27.68
C VAL A 24 2.50 1.37 28.02
N PRO A 25 3.19 0.73 27.05
CA PRO A 25 4.48 0.08 27.31
C PRO A 25 5.60 1.12 27.49
N LEU A 26 6.43 0.93 28.52
CA LEU A 26 7.54 1.84 28.86
C LEU A 26 8.91 1.38 28.32
N HIS A 27 9.00 0.27 27.61
CA HIS A 27 10.27 -0.23 27.06
C HIS A 27 10.11 -0.94 25.70
N ASN A 28 11.15 -0.87 24.86
CA ASN A 28 11.12 -1.42 23.50
C ASN A 28 11.26 -2.95 23.41
N SER A 29 11.70 -3.60 24.50
CA SER A 29 11.86 -5.07 24.62
C SER A 29 10.66 -5.76 25.30
N ASP A 30 9.53 -5.06 25.47
CA ASP A 30 8.28 -5.68 25.91
C ASP A 30 7.83 -6.75 24.88
N PRO A 31 7.46 -7.97 25.30
CA PRO A 31 7.04 -9.05 24.39
C PRO A 31 5.88 -8.67 23.45
N ASN A 32 4.94 -7.86 23.93
CA ASN A 32 3.80 -7.38 23.15
C ASN A 32 4.22 -6.31 22.15
N VAL A 33 5.15 -5.42 22.54
CA VAL A 33 5.77 -4.44 21.63
C VAL A 33 6.56 -5.12 20.51
N MET A 34 7.29 -6.20 20.82
CA MET A 34 8.00 -6.98 19.80
C MET A 34 7.04 -7.72 18.87
N SER A 35 5.98 -8.30 19.42
CA SER A 35 4.94 -9.00 18.65
C SER A 35 4.17 -8.06 17.72
N GLU A 36 3.78 -6.89 18.20
CA GLU A 36 3.05 -5.88 17.42
C GLU A 36 3.94 -5.22 16.36
N LYS A 37 5.22 -4.95 16.65
CA LYS A 37 6.20 -4.52 15.62
C LYS A 37 6.40 -5.59 14.53
N LYS A 38 6.39 -6.88 14.91
CA LYS A 38 6.43 -7.96 13.92
C LYS A 38 5.15 -7.99 13.08
N ARG A 39 3.97 -7.85 13.70
CA ARG A 39 2.68 -7.74 12.99
C ARG A 39 2.66 -6.56 12.02
N GLU A 40 3.23 -5.42 12.41
CA GLU A 40 3.42 -4.26 11.50
C GLU A 40 4.35 -4.59 10.33
N ALA A 41 5.46 -5.28 10.56
CA ALA A 41 6.38 -5.69 9.50
C ALA A 41 5.75 -6.72 8.53
N ASP A 42 5.07 -7.74 9.06
CA ASP A 42 4.38 -8.79 8.28
C ASP A 42 3.22 -8.19 7.43
N ASN A 43 2.60 -7.10 7.90
CA ASN A 43 1.60 -6.33 7.15
C ASN A 43 2.20 -5.13 6.37
N ASN A 44 3.52 -5.07 6.22
CA ASN A 44 4.26 -4.08 5.42
C ASN A 44 3.98 -2.61 5.81
N PHE A 45 3.75 -2.33 7.09
CA PHE A 45 3.62 -0.96 7.61
C PHE A 45 4.96 -0.20 7.54
N PRO A 46 4.94 1.13 7.28
CA PRO A 46 6.17 1.93 7.24
C PRO A 46 6.80 2.04 8.64
N PRO A 47 8.11 1.74 8.80
CA PRO A 47 8.82 1.81 10.07
C PRO A 47 8.79 3.22 10.70
N ALA A 48 8.57 3.27 12.01
CA ALA A 48 8.31 4.52 12.73
C ALA A 48 9.50 5.49 12.87
N TYR A 49 10.70 5.13 12.40
CA TYR A 49 11.94 5.91 12.57
C TYR A 49 12.35 6.74 11.34
N ALA A 50 11.47 6.87 10.33
CA ALA A 50 11.74 7.59 9.09
C ALA A 50 11.75 9.15 9.22
N LEU A 51 12.34 9.70 10.29
CA LEU A 51 12.50 11.14 10.52
C LEU A 51 13.97 11.61 10.67
N THR A 52 14.94 10.69 10.67
CA THR A 52 16.38 11.01 10.65
C THR A 52 17.13 10.07 9.70
N GLY A 53 17.81 10.62 8.68
CA GLY A 53 18.75 9.88 7.81
C GLY A 53 20.17 9.80 8.40
N PRO A 54 21.20 9.34 7.66
CA PRO A 54 21.22 9.12 6.20
C PRO A 54 21.70 7.74 5.70
N GLN A 55 21.37 7.43 4.44
CA GLN A 55 22.08 6.55 3.46
C GLN A 55 22.73 5.23 3.93
N ASN A 56 22.17 4.08 3.51
CA ASN A 56 22.78 3.23 2.46
C ASN A 56 21.98 1.97 2.06
N ALA A 57 22.26 1.48 0.84
CA ALA A 57 22.05 0.14 0.29
C ALA A 57 20.63 -0.49 0.10
N ALA A 58 20.38 -0.90 -1.15
CA ALA A 58 19.53 -2.00 -1.69
C ALA A 58 18.65 -2.84 -0.72
N SER A 59 17.41 -3.21 -1.05
CA SER A 59 16.55 -3.01 -2.25
C SER A 59 15.07 -3.21 -1.85
N THR A 60 14.01 -3.26 -2.68
CA THR A 60 13.79 -3.32 -4.14
C THR A 60 12.50 -2.53 -4.49
N PRO A 61 12.12 -2.30 -5.78
CA PRO A 61 11.12 -1.26 -6.13
C PRO A 61 9.65 -1.72 -6.05
N GLN A 62 8.75 -0.91 -5.46
CA GLN A 62 7.31 -1.04 -5.67
C GLN A 62 6.46 0.26 -5.58
N GLY A 63 6.43 0.98 -6.70
CA GLY A 63 5.17 1.43 -7.33
C GLY A 63 4.44 2.66 -6.80
N HIS A 64 4.46 2.92 -5.49
CA HIS A 64 3.72 4.05 -4.91
C HIS A 64 4.57 5.32 -4.95
N GLN A 65 4.00 6.41 -5.47
CA GLN A 65 4.56 7.74 -5.24
C GLN A 65 4.52 8.00 -3.73
N ALA A 66 5.63 8.46 -3.14
CA ALA A 66 5.64 8.78 -1.73
C ALA A 66 4.69 9.97 -1.49
N THR A 67 3.54 9.71 -0.87
CA THR A 67 2.59 10.75 -0.45
C THR A 67 3.29 11.65 0.55
N MET A 68 3.85 12.75 0.05
CA MET A 68 4.71 13.63 0.84
C MET A 68 3.91 14.16 2.03
N CYS A 69 4.28 13.74 3.24
CA CYS A 69 3.61 14.18 4.45
C CYS A 69 3.68 15.71 4.55
N ILE A 70 2.51 16.37 4.52
CA ILE A 70 2.43 17.82 4.29
C ILE A 70 2.68 18.56 5.60
N THR A 71 3.96 18.66 5.94
CA THR A 71 4.43 19.35 7.14
C THR A 71 4.30 20.87 7.00
N LYS A 72 4.42 21.58 8.13
CA LYS A 72 4.62 23.04 8.17
C LYS A 72 5.88 23.53 7.43
N LYS A 73 6.76 22.63 6.95
CA LYS A 73 7.93 22.96 6.09
C LYS A 73 7.57 23.02 4.60
N THR A 74 6.61 22.21 4.12
CA THR A 74 6.28 22.06 2.69
C THR A 74 5.87 23.38 2.01
N GLY A 75 5.22 24.30 2.74
CA GLY A 75 4.86 25.61 2.22
C GLY A 75 5.93 26.71 2.29
N LYS A 76 7.12 26.43 2.87
CA LYS A 76 8.16 27.47 3.06
C LYS A 76 8.87 27.83 1.77
N HIS A 77 9.27 26.82 0.99
CA HIS A 77 9.96 26.99 -0.28
C HIS A 77 8.96 27.21 -1.42
N ARG A 78 9.43 27.71 -2.57
CA ARG A 78 8.62 27.72 -3.81
C ARG A 78 8.35 26.28 -4.24
N LEU A 79 7.18 26.04 -4.83
CA LEU A 79 6.88 24.80 -5.56
C LEU A 79 7.51 24.85 -6.97
N HIS A 80 7.47 23.73 -7.68
CA HIS A 80 8.03 23.60 -9.02
C HIS A 80 6.95 23.77 -10.10
N GLY A 81 7.23 24.55 -11.15
CA GLY A 81 6.33 24.75 -12.28
C GLY A 81 4.95 25.27 -11.87
N GLU A 82 3.91 24.79 -12.54
CA GLU A 82 2.53 25.28 -12.39
C GLU A 82 1.93 25.11 -10.99
N LEU A 83 2.51 24.27 -10.13
CA LEU A 83 2.09 24.17 -8.72
C LEU A 83 2.35 25.48 -7.94
N GLU A 84 3.38 26.24 -8.30
CA GLU A 84 3.63 27.57 -7.71
C GLU A 84 2.68 28.62 -8.29
N ASN A 85 2.38 28.54 -9.59
CA ASN A 85 1.44 29.45 -10.27
C ASN A 85 0.01 29.28 -9.72
N LEU A 86 -0.44 28.04 -9.54
CA LEU A 86 -1.69 27.68 -8.86
C LEU A 86 -1.72 28.21 -7.42
N ALA A 87 -0.63 28.00 -6.65
CA ALA A 87 -0.55 28.52 -5.28
C ALA A 87 -0.61 30.06 -5.20
N VAL A 88 -0.06 30.78 -6.18
CA VAL A 88 -0.18 32.25 -6.28
C VAL A 88 -1.61 32.66 -6.68
N ALA A 89 -2.16 32.05 -7.74
CA ALA A 89 -3.50 32.34 -8.23
C ALA A 89 -4.58 32.16 -7.16
N LEU A 90 -4.47 31.13 -6.31
CA LEU A 90 -5.39 30.90 -5.18
C LEU A 90 -5.35 32.04 -4.14
N VAL A 91 -4.19 32.65 -3.88
CA VAL A 91 -4.08 33.80 -2.96
C VAL A 91 -4.71 35.05 -3.58
N GLU A 92 -4.56 35.25 -4.89
CA GLU A 92 -5.14 36.40 -5.59
C GLU A 92 -6.66 36.28 -5.73
N ARG A 93 -7.16 35.08 -6.09
CA ARG A 93 -8.59 34.76 -6.12
C ARG A 93 -9.22 34.88 -4.72
N PHE A 94 -8.56 34.39 -3.67
CA PHE A 94 -9.00 34.60 -2.29
C PHE A 94 -9.01 36.09 -1.92
N GLN A 95 -7.98 36.86 -2.28
CA GLN A 95 -7.93 38.30 -2.02
C GLN A 95 -9.08 39.04 -2.72
N GLN A 96 -9.47 38.65 -3.93
CA GLN A 96 -10.65 39.19 -4.63
C GLN A 96 -11.96 38.79 -3.95
N TYR A 97 -12.08 37.53 -3.49
CA TYR A 97 -13.27 37.04 -2.78
C TYR A 97 -13.45 37.75 -1.42
N PHE A 98 -12.39 37.84 -0.62
CA PHE A 98 -12.38 38.55 0.66
C PHE A 98 -12.85 40.00 0.50
N ASN A 99 -12.27 40.74 -0.46
CA ASN A 99 -12.62 42.14 -0.74
C ASN A 99 -14.05 42.35 -1.28
N ARG A 100 -14.80 41.28 -1.60
CA ARG A 100 -16.23 41.33 -1.98
C ARG A 100 -17.17 40.96 -0.82
N GLN A 101 -16.67 40.22 0.17
CA GLN A 101 -17.44 39.77 1.33
C GLN A 101 -17.24 40.69 2.55
N ILE A 102 -16.09 41.35 2.64
CA ILE A 102 -15.74 42.26 3.74
C ILE A 102 -15.14 43.53 3.14
N ASP A 103 -15.83 44.67 3.34
CA ASP A 103 -15.32 45.98 2.96
C ASP A 103 -14.00 46.30 3.65
N ALA A 104 -13.09 46.95 2.92
CA ALA A 104 -11.78 47.35 3.43
C ALA A 104 -11.85 48.37 4.60
N VAL A 105 -13.00 49.03 4.80
CA VAL A 105 -13.28 49.93 5.93
C VAL A 105 -13.60 49.15 7.22
N HIS A 106 -14.17 47.95 7.08
CA HIS A 106 -14.66 47.12 8.19
C HIS A 106 -13.69 45.98 8.55
N SER A 107 -12.48 45.96 7.98
CA SER A 107 -11.53 44.84 8.12
C SER A 107 -10.19 45.27 8.72
N GLU A 108 -10.00 44.97 10.01
CA GLU A 108 -8.70 45.14 10.70
C GLU A 108 -7.60 44.25 10.11
N PHE A 109 -7.97 43.11 9.52
CA PHE A 109 -7.07 42.04 9.11
C PHE A 109 -7.03 41.87 7.58
N ARG A 110 -5.92 42.28 6.96
CA ARG A 110 -5.71 42.15 5.50
C ARG A 110 -5.89 40.69 5.01
N PRO A 111 -6.43 40.47 3.79
CA PRO A 111 -6.64 39.12 3.22
C PRO A 111 -5.43 38.19 3.30
N ARG A 112 -4.22 38.73 3.04
CA ARG A 112 -2.93 38.03 3.09
C ARG A 112 -2.50 37.61 4.51
N GLY A 113 -3.13 38.14 5.54
CA GLY A 113 -2.96 37.70 6.94
C GLY A 113 -3.66 36.37 7.21
N HIS A 114 -4.86 36.19 6.64
CA HIS A 114 -5.67 34.98 6.72
C HIS A 114 -5.12 33.89 5.79
N PHE A 115 -5.15 34.11 4.47
CA PHE A 115 -4.69 33.13 3.50
C PHE A 115 -3.30 33.48 2.96
N LYS A 116 -2.28 32.88 3.59
CA LYS A 116 -0.87 33.08 3.25
C LYS A 116 -0.47 32.16 2.09
N LEU A 117 0.45 32.60 1.23
CA LEU A 117 1.00 31.79 0.13
C LEU A 117 1.57 30.44 0.60
N SER A 118 2.16 30.39 1.80
CA SER A 118 2.63 29.14 2.40
C SER A 118 1.51 28.17 2.82
N ALA A 119 0.26 28.63 2.95
CA ALA A 119 -0.93 27.79 3.09
C ALA A 119 -1.44 27.33 1.71
N ALA A 120 -1.55 28.24 0.75
CA ALA A 120 -1.95 27.91 -0.63
C ALA A 120 -1.04 26.83 -1.26
N ARG A 121 0.28 26.93 -1.08
CA ARG A 121 1.24 25.88 -1.49
C ARG A 121 0.96 24.52 -0.85
N ARG A 122 0.67 24.47 0.46
CA ARG A 122 0.31 23.22 1.14
C ARG A 122 -1.00 22.64 0.60
N MET A 123 -2.00 23.50 0.38
CA MET A 123 -3.30 23.11 -0.18
C MET A 123 -3.17 22.55 -1.60
N THR A 124 -2.32 23.17 -2.43
CA THR A 124 -2.03 22.72 -3.80
C THR A 124 -1.39 21.33 -3.82
N VAL A 125 -0.35 21.10 -3.01
CA VAL A 125 0.29 19.78 -2.87
C VAL A 125 -0.65 18.74 -2.25
N ALA A 126 -1.53 19.15 -1.33
CA ALA A 126 -2.52 18.26 -0.72
C ALA A 126 -3.59 17.80 -1.71
N TYR A 127 -4.09 18.73 -2.55
CA TYR A 127 -5.01 18.40 -3.62
C TYR A 127 -4.36 17.43 -4.64
N GLN A 128 -3.12 17.70 -5.05
CA GLN A 128 -2.35 16.79 -5.92
C GLN A 128 -2.13 15.40 -5.29
N ASN A 129 -1.95 15.34 -3.97
CA ASN A 129 -1.83 14.10 -3.21
C ASN A 129 -3.18 13.41 -2.91
N GLY A 130 -4.31 13.92 -3.41
CA GLY A 130 -5.64 13.30 -3.24
C GLY A 130 -6.30 13.48 -1.87
N TYR A 131 -5.97 14.55 -1.14
CA TYR A 131 -6.57 14.86 0.16
C TYR A 131 -8.04 15.28 0.01
N SER A 132 -8.92 14.88 0.94
CA SER A 132 -10.34 15.27 0.93
C SER A 132 -10.56 16.72 1.37
N LEU A 133 -11.71 17.31 1.03
CA LEU A 133 -12.02 18.73 1.33
C LEU A 133 -11.88 19.05 2.83
N GLU A 134 -12.38 18.17 3.71
CA GLU A 134 -12.19 18.31 5.17
C GLU A 134 -10.71 18.35 5.58
N GLN A 135 -9.86 17.54 4.93
CA GLN A 135 -8.43 17.50 5.23
C GLN A 135 -7.73 18.75 4.71
N LEU A 136 -8.18 19.32 3.58
CA LEU A 136 -7.71 20.60 3.06
C LEU A 136 -8.10 21.77 3.98
N GLU A 137 -9.33 21.78 4.48
CA GLU A 137 -9.82 22.77 5.46
C GLU A 137 -8.99 22.73 6.75
N LYS A 138 -8.83 21.53 7.34
CA LYS A 138 -8.02 21.29 8.54
C LYS A 138 -6.53 21.63 8.33
N LEU A 139 -6.03 21.60 7.08
CA LEU A 139 -4.65 21.94 6.70
C LEU A 139 -4.41 23.45 6.54
N ILE A 140 -5.43 24.23 6.16
CA ILE A 140 -5.34 25.70 6.08
C ILE A 140 -5.65 26.36 7.43
N GLY A 141 -6.53 25.77 8.23
CA GLY A 141 -6.89 26.22 9.58
C GLY A 141 -8.39 26.48 9.82
N GLY A 142 -9.28 25.92 9.00
CA GLY A 142 -10.72 26.23 9.01
C GLY A 142 -11.12 27.28 7.96
N GLU A 143 -12.42 27.45 7.75
CA GLU A 143 -12.96 28.64 7.06
C GLU A 143 -12.77 29.90 7.92
N VAL A 144 -12.36 31.00 7.26
CA VAL A 144 -12.31 32.35 7.83
C VAL A 144 -13.54 33.16 7.38
N ILE A 145 -14.10 32.81 6.22
CA ILE A 145 -15.34 33.36 5.66
C ILE A 145 -16.21 32.18 5.21
N ASN A 146 -17.50 32.21 5.52
CA ASN A 146 -18.46 31.18 5.15
C ASN A 146 -18.44 30.89 3.63
N GLY A 147 -18.18 29.64 3.24
CA GLY A 147 -18.10 29.21 1.84
C GLY A 147 -16.73 29.47 1.17
N GLN A 148 -15.72 29.92 1.92
CA GLN A 148 -14.33 30.03 1.46
C GLN A 148 -13.82 28.71 0.87
N MET A 149 -14.06 27.56 1.50
CA MET A 149 -13.59 26.26 1.02
C MET A 149 -14.33 25.82 -0.25
N VAL A 150 -15.61 26.15 -0.37
CA VAL A 150 -16.39 25.89 -1.60
C VAL A 150 -15.81 26.70 -2.77
N PHE A 151 -15.52 27.99 -2.56
CA PHE A 151 -14.88 28.84 -3.55
C PHE A 151 -13.45 28.37 -3.90
N LEU A 152 -12.61 28.09 -2.90
CA LEU A 152 -11.24 27.61 -3.11
C LEU A 152 -11.18 26.23 -3.79
N HIS A 153 -12.14 25.34 -3.53
CA HIS A 153 -12.24 24.05 -4.22
C HIS A 153 -12.65 24.24 -5.69
N ALA A 154 -13.65 25.08 -5.97
CA ALA A 154 -14.05 25.39 -7.35
C ALA A 154 -12.90 26.02 -8.15
N GLU A 155 -12.08 26.88 -7.52
CA GLU A 155 -10.90 27.48 -8.14
C GLU A 155 -9.79 26.45 -8.40
N LEU A 156 -9.51 25.55 -7.45
CA LEU A 156 -8.60 24.41 -7.66
C LEU A 156 -9.06 23.55 -8.86
N GLU A 157 -10.33 23.16 -8.88
CA GLU A 157 -10.88 22.30 -9.92
C GLU A 157 -10.90 22.98 -11.31
N ALA A 158 -11.12 24.30 -11.37
CA ALA A 158 -11.03 25.07 -12.61
C ALA A 158 -9.58 25.17 -13.11
N HIS A 159 -8.62 25.49 -12.23
CA HIS A 159 -7.23 25.64 -12.62
C HIS A 159 -6.60 24.31 -13.07
N VAL A 160 -6.94 23.20 -12.41
CA VAL A 160 -6.48 21.85 -12.76
C VAL A 160 -6.97 21.41 -14.15
N LYS A 161 -8.08 21.96 -14.65
CA LYS A 161 -8.60 21.75 -16.02
C LYS A 161 -7.95 22.68 -17.07
N THR A 162 -7.08 23.60 -16.67
CA THR A 162 -6.50 24.60 -17.57
C THR A 162 -5.26 24.04 -18.30
N GLN A 163 -5.12 24.33 -19.59
CA GLN A 163 -4.11 23.73 -20.47
C GLN A 163 -2.65 23.75 -19.94
N PRO A 164 -2.11 24.84 -19.33
CA PRO A 164 -0.74 24.82 -18.79
C PRO A 164 -0.55 23.77 -17.68
N PHE A 165 -1.57 23.56 -16.84
CA PHE A 165 -1.52 22.57 -15.78
C PHE A 165 -1.57 21.13 -16.33
N LEU A 166 -2.35 20.91 -17.40
CA LEU A 166 -2.38 19.62 -18.10
C LEU A 166 -1.05 19.30 -18.78
N ASN A 167 -0.45 20.28 -19.46
CA ASN A 167 0.88 20.15 -20.07
C ASN A 167 1.96 19.86 -19.00
N TYR A 168 1.93 20.58 -17.87
CA TYR A 168 2.83 20.34 -16.74
C TYR A 168 2.66 18.93 -16.14
N LEU A 169 1.43 18.43 -16.03
CA LEU A 169 1.20 17.04 -15.61
C LEU A 169 1.74 16.03 -16.62
N GLU A 170 1.62 16.29 -17.93
CA GLU A 170 2.19 15.43 -18.97
C GLU A 170 3.73 15.43 -18.92
N GLU A 171 4.37 16.60 -18.82
CA GLU A 171 5.82 16.75 -18.63
C GLU A 171 6.32 15.98 -17.39
N VAL A 172 5.64 16.12 -16.25
CA VAL A 172 5.96 15.39 -15.02
C VAL A 172 5.76 13.88 -15.18
N GLN A 173 4.73 13.43 -15.91
CA GLN A 173 4.45 12.01 -16.15
C GLN A 173 5.49 11.37 -17.12
N LEU A 174 5.95 12.13 -18.11
CA LEU A 174 7.03 11.77 -19.04
C LEU A 174 8.37 11.69 -18.29
N ALA A 175 8.74 12.73 -17.54
CA ALA A 175 9.95 12.77 -16.72
C ALA A 175 9.97 11.66 -15.63
N SER A 176 8.81 11.28 -15.11
CA SER A 176 8.66 10.17 -14.15
C SER A 176 8.82 8.77 -14.76
N GLY A 177 9.09 8.65 -16.07
CA GLY A 177 9.28 7.37 -16.76
C GLY A 177 8.04 6.47 -16.82
N ARG A 178 6.86 6.99 -16.47
CA ARG A 178 5.58 6.26 -16.54
C ARG A 178 4.93 6.33 -17.92
N GLY A 179 5.34 7.30 -18.76
CA GLY A 179 4.99 7.43 -20.18
C GLY A 179 5.62 6.36 -21.09
N GLY A 180 5.48 5.07 -20.76
CA GLY A 180 5.86 3.98 -21.66
C GLY A 180 4.87 3.89 -22.82
N THR A 181 5.28 4.33 -24.02
CA THR A 181 4.45 4.42 -25.23
C THR A 181 3.58 3.17 -25.41
N GLN A 182 2.32 3.34 -25.86
CA GLN A 182 1.35 2.24 -25.95
C GLN A 182 1.93 1.01 -26.71
N GLU A 183 2.73 1.28 -27.75
CA GLU A 183 3.50 0.28 -28.48
C GLU A 183 4.61 -0.40 -27.65
N GLN A 184 5.45 0.32 -26.91
CA GLN A 184 6.46 -0.29 -26.04
C GLN A 184 5.81 -1.21 -24.99
N THR A 185 4.67 -0.80 -24.45
CA THR A 185 3.88 -1.60 -23.51
C THR A 185 3.32 -2.85 -24.18
N LEU A 186 2.83 -2.75 -25.43
CA LEU A 186 2.40 -3.89 -26.24
C LEU A 186 3.56 -4.84 -26.59
N GLN A 187 4.73 -4.31 -26.95
CA GLN A 187 5.94 -5.10 -27.24
C GLN A 187 6.42 -5.87 -25.99
N LYS A 188 6.48 -5.22 -24.82
CA LYS A 188 6.79 -5.89 -23.54
C LYS A 188 5.79 -7.01 -23.21
N ARG A 189 4.49 -6.80 -23.45
CA ARG A 189 3.45 -7.85 -23.29
C ARG A 189 3.58 -8.99 -24.30
N LYS A 190 3.91 -8.71 -25.57
CA LYS A 190 4.20 -9.71 -26.61
C LYS A 190 5.42 -10.57 -26.21
N ALA A 191 6.52 -9.95 -25.80
CA ALA A 191 7.73 -10.65 -25.36
C ALA A 191 7.51 -11.53 -24.11
N ALA A 192 6.73 -11.04 -23.13
CA ALA A 192 6.36 -11.83 -21.95
C ALA A 192 5.47 -13.04 -22.30
N ARG A 193 4.57 -12.92 -23.29
CA ARG A 193 3.77 -14.04 -23.81
C ARG A 193 4.64 -15.07 -24.53
N ALA A 194 5.60 -14.63 -25.35
CA ALA A 194 6.53 -15.52 -26.05
C ALA A 194 7.36 -16.37 -25.06
N ARG A 195 8.01 -15.73 -24.06
CA ARG A 195 8.77 -16.43 -23.02
C ARG A 195 7.92 -17.42 -22.21
N ARG A 196 6.64 -17.11 -21.96
CA ARG A 196 5.71 -18.04 -21.29
C ARG A 196 5.40 -19.27 -22.14
N LEU A 197 5.20 -19.10 -23.45
CA LEU A 197 4.96 -20.22 -24.38
C LEU A 197 6.21 -21.09 -24.54
N GLU A 198 7.39 -20.48 -24.65
CA GLU A 198 8.68 -21.19 -24.72
C GLU A 198 8.92 -22.03 -23.46
N ASN A 199 8.79 -21.43 -22.26
CA ASN A 199 8.96 -22.15 -20.99
C ASN A 199 7.93 -23.29 -20.83
N ALA A 200 6.70 -23.10 -21.31
CA ALA A 200 5.68 -24.16 -21.32
C ALA A 200 6.06 -25.31 -22.27
N ALA A 201 6.54 -24.99 -23.47
CA ALA A 201 7.00 -25.99 -24.44
C ALA A 201 8.25 -26.76 -23.96
N GLN A 202 9.21 -26.07 -23.33
CA GLN A 202 10.36 -26.73 -22.69
C GLN A 202 9.93 -27.64 -21.53
N LYS A 203 8.95 -27.22 -20.71
CA LYS A 203 8.40 -28.06 -19.63
C LYS A 203 7.67 -29.28 -20.19
N ALA A 204 6.90 -29.13 -21.27
CA ALA A 204 6.21 -30.24 -21.93
C ALA A 204 7.22 -31.26 -22.51
N ARG A 205 8.26 -30.80 -23.25
CA ARG A 205 9.31 -31.68 -23.77
C ARG A 205 10.03 -32.45 -22.66
N LYS A 206 10.35 -31.80 -21.54
CA LYS A 206 10.97 -32.47 -20.38
C LYS A 206 10.03 -33.48 -19.72
N ALA A 207 8.73 -33.19 -19.65
CA ALA A 207 7.73 -34.14 -19.16
C ALA A 207 7.65 -35.38 -20.06
N GLU A 208 7.63 -35.19 -21.38
CA GLU A 208 7.62 -36.25 -22.39
C GLU A 208 8.88 -37.13 -22.32
N GLU A 209 10.07 -36.53 -22.21
CA GLU A 209 11.29 -37.30 -21.98
C GLU A 209 11.23 -38.13 -20.68
N THR A 210 10.64 -37.58 -19.61
CA THR A 210 10.49 -38.34 -18.35
C THR A 210 9.43 -39.44 -18.42
N SER A 211 8.35 -39.26 -19.19
CA SER A 211 7.33 -40.30 -19.37
C SER A 211 7.86 -41.46 -20.23
N ILE A 212 8.59 -41.17 -21.30
CA ILE A 212 9.28 -42.16 -22.14
C ILE A 212 10.30 -42.95 -21.30
N LYS A 213 11.19 -42.26 -20.57
CA LYS A 213 12.20 -42.92 -19.70
C LYS A 213 11.55 -43.75 -18.59
N ALA A 214 10.42 -43.31 -18.02
CA ALA A 214 9.68 -44.09 -17.02
C ALA A 214 8.99 -45.33 -17.61
N ALA A 215 8.43 -45.24 -18.82
CA ALA A 215 7.82 -46.36 -19.53
C ALA A 215 8.87 -47.41 -19.95
N GLU A 216 10.06 -46.96 -20.36
CA GLU A 216 11.19 -47.83 -20.70
C GLU A 216 11.76 -48.53 -19.46
N LEU A 217 11.87 -47.83 -18.33
CA LEU A 217 12.24 -48.45 -17.04
C LEU A 217 11.18 -49.46 -16.56
N ALA A 218 9.90 -49.19 -16.82
CA ALA A 218 8.80 -50.11 -16.48
C ALA A 218 8.81 -51.39 -17.33
N LYS A 219 9.14 -51.31 -18.63
CA LYS A 219 9.32 -52.48 -19.50
C LYS A 219 10.50 -53.37 -19.09
N ASN A 220 11.58 -52.77 -18.61
CA ASN A 220 12.78 -53.48 -18.16
C ASN A 220 12.71 -53.96 -16.70
N ARG A 221 11.54 -53.87 -16.04
CA ARG A 221 11.37 -54.33 -14.65
C ARG A 221 11.18 -55.85 -14.61
N PRO A 222 12.05 -56.61 -13.92
CA PRO A 222 11.87 -58.07 -13.80
C PRO A 222 10.60 -58.41 -13.01
N GLU A 223 9.96 -59.51 -13.40
CA GLU A 223 8.67 -59.93 -12.84
C GLU A 223 8.77 -60.23 -11.33
N PRO A 224 7.85 -59.70 -10.50
CA PRO A 224 7.97 -59.82 -9.05
C PRO A 224 7.80 -61.26 -8.58
N THR A 225 8.88 -61.86 -8.10
CA THR A 225 8.95 -63.26 -7.66
C THR A 225 7.86 -63.59 -6.63
N ARG A 226 7.29 -64.81 -6.66
CA ARG A 226 6.21 -65.31 -5.78
C ARG A 226 6.33 -64.92 -4.29
N ARG A 227 7.55 -64.85 -3.74
CA ARG A 227 7.80 -64.44 -2.34
C ARG A 227 7.45 -62.96 -2.10
N SER A 228 7.77 -62.08 -3.04
CA SER A 228 7.46 -60.64 -2.99
C SER A 228 5.95 -60.39 -3.18
N GLN A 229 5.30 -61.09 -4.10
CA GLN A 229 3.84 -61.03 -4.31
C GLN A 229 3.07 -61.29 -2.99
N ARG A 230 3.42 -62.38 -2.29
CA ARG A 230 2.83 -62.73 -0.98
C ARG A 230 3.06 -61.64 0.08
N THR A 231 4.22 -60.97 0.08
CA THR A 231 4.49 -59.87 1.02
C THR A 231 3.65 -58.63 0.70
N ILE A 232 3.46 -58.30 -0.57
CA ILE A 232 2.60 -57.18 -1.02
C ILE A 232 1.14 -57.46 -0.66
N GLU A 233 0.65 -58.67 -0.95
CA GLU A 233 -0.71 -59.11 -0.66
C GLU A 233 -1.02 -59.12 0.85
N HIS A 234 -0.13 -59.68 1.67
CA HIS A 234 -0.25 -59.63 3.13
C HIS A 234 -0.27 -58.19 3.66
N LYS A 235 0.51 -57.29 3.06
CA LYS A 235 0.51 -55.87 3.47
C LYS A 235 -0.83 -55.21 3.14
N ARG A 236 -1.32 -55.37 1.90
CA ARG A 236 -2.63 -54.84 1.47
C ARG A 236 -3.77 -55.33 2.36
N LYS A 237 -3.79 -56.63 2.70
CA LYS A 237 -4.79 -57.23 3.60
C LYS A 237 -4.74 -56.65 5.02
N LYS A 238 -3.55 -56.36 5.53
CA LYS A 238 -3.36 -55.71 6.85
C LYS A 238 -3.83 -54.25 6.85
N ASP A 239 -3.65 -53.55 5.73
CA ASP A 239 -4.13 -52.17 5.55
C ASP A 239 -5.66 -52.12 5.39
N GLU A 240 -6.26 -53.08 4.66
CA GLU A 240 -7.72 -53.29 4.56
C GLU A 240 -8.35 -53.54 5.94
N GLU A 241 -7.79 -54.46 6.74
CA GLU A 241 -8.24 -54.67 8.12
C GLU A 241 -8.13 -53.40 8.99
N GLN A 242 -7.08 -52.59 8.79
CA GLN A 242 -6.90 -51.37 9.57
C GLN A 242 -7.95 -50.31 9.21
N GLN A 243 -8.37 -50.25 7.95
CA GLN A 243 -9.51 -49.42 7.55
C GLN A 243 -10.82 -49.91 8.17
N GLU A 244 -11.10 -51.22 8.20
CA GLU A 244 -12.29 -51.76 8.87
C GLU A 244 -12.29 -51.53 10.39
N ARG A 245 -11.15 -51.69 11.06
CA ARG A 245 -11.00 -51.32 12.48
C ARG A 245 -11.33 -49.83 12.70
N ASN A 246 -10.79 -48.94 11.87
CA ASN A 246 -11.06 -47.49 11.96
C ASN A 246 -12.54 -47.14 11.67
N LYS A 247 -13.19 -47.80 10.70
CA LYS A 247 -14.63 -47.65 10.43
C LYS A 247 -15.47 -48.07 11.64
N ARG A 248 -15.18 -49.24 12.23
CA ARG A 248 -15.92 -49.78 13.38
C ARG A 248 -15.81 -48.86 14.61
N VAL A 249 -14.61 -48.34 14.93
CA VAL A 249 -14.40 -47.36 16.02
C VAL A 249 -15.16 -46.05 15.76
N LYS A 250 -15.19 -45.57 14.51
CA LYS A 250 -15.98 -44.38 14.15
C LYS A 250 -17.49 -44.61 14.33
N TRP A 251 -17.98 -45.84 14.15
CA TRP A 251 -19.39 -46.20 14.34
C TRP A 251 -19.77 -46.28 15.82
N THR A 252 -18.98 -46.95 16.66
CA THR A 252 -19.24 -47.07 18.12
C THR A 252 -19.22 -45.71 18.84
N ASN A 253 -18.37 -44.79 18.39
CA ASN A 253 -18.34 -43.43 18.95
C ASN A 253 -19.55 -42.58 18.52
N SER A 254 -20.28 -43.00 17.48
CA SER A 254 -21.49 -42.31 17.01
C SER A 254 -22.77 -42.80 17.69
N THR A 255 -22.79 -44.00 18.27
CA THR A 255 -23.95 -44.56 18.99
C THR A 255 -24.04 -44.11 20.44
N ASN A 256 -22.92 -43.70 21.06
CA ASN A 256 -22.85 -43.29 22.45
C ASN A 256 -23.26 -41.82 22.69
N PHE A 257 -23.88 -41.17 21.71
CA PHE A 257 -24.28 -39.75 21.75
C PHE A 257 -25.81 -39.53 21.75
N THR A 258 -26.58 -40.61 21.92
CA THR A 258 -28.05 -40.58 22.02
C THR A 258 -28.51 -41.40 23.23
N HIS A 259 -28.40 -40.81 24.42
CA HIS A 259 -29.11 -41.21 25.63
C HIS A 259 -29.22 -40.03 26.60
#